data_AF-A0A174Z859-F1
#
_entry.id   AF-A0A174Z859-F1
#
_cell.length_a   1.000
_cell.length_b   1.000
_cell.length_c   1.000
_cell.angle_alpha   90.00
_cell.angle_beta   90.00
_cell.angle_gamma   90.00
#
_symmetry.space_group_name_H-M   'P 1'
#
loop_
_entity.id
_entity.type
_entity.pdbx_description
1 polymer ?
#
loop_
_entity_poly.entity_id
_entity_poly.type
_entity_poly.pdbx_seq_one_letter_code
_entity_poly.pdbx_strand_id
1 'polypeptide(L)' 'MPINMTDYRMIINERVYNVLQIMIDFAGPLEEGEPPKPKFIDAVYIDEDGTIKTMRDEAWCFQFVRRNGGAADGKTNNNA' A
#
# COMPACT_ATOMS: atom_id res chain seq x y z
N MET A 1 -12.44 -4.83 2.24
CA MET A 1 -11.81 -5.29 3.50
C MET A 1 -10.58 -4.44 3.77
N PRO A 2 -10.30 -4.05 5.02
CA PRO A 2 -9.06 -3.33 5.33
C PRO A 2 -7.85 -4.26 5.25
N ILE A 3 -6.76 -3.76 4.67
CA ILE A 3 -5.47 -4.45 4.55
C ILE A 3 -4.49 -3.74 5.49
N ASN A 4 -3.83 -4.50 6.36
CA ASN A 4 -2.79 -3.95 7.24
C ASN A 4 -1.55 -3.57 6.41
N MET A 5 -1.09 -2.33 6.59
CA MET A 5 0.03 -1.75 5.86
C MET A 5 1.13 -1.20 6.79
N THR A 6 1.16 -1.56 8.08
CA THR A 6 2.14 -1.04 9.04
C THR A 6 3.60 -1.35 8.68
N ASP A 7 3.83 -2.38 7.87
CA ASP A 7 5.15 -2.75 7.36
C ASP A 7 5.53 -2.01 6.07
N TYR A 8 4.69 -1.10 5.60
CA TYR A 8 4.87 -0.36 4.36
C TYR A 8 4.96 1.15 4.62
N ARG A 9 5.49 1.84 3.63
CA ARG A 9 5.41 3.29 3.43
C ARG A 9 4.52 3.55 2.23
N MET A 10 3.68 4.55 2.32
CA MET A 10 2.85 5.01 1.21
C MET A 10 3.49 6.25 0.60
N ILE A 11 3.62 6.27 -0.73
CA ILE A 11 4.10 7.41 -1.51
C ILE A 11 2.94 7.92 -2.35
N ILE A 12 2.67 9.23 -2.26
CA ILE A 12 1.70 9.94 -3.09
C ILE A 12 2.13 11.40 -3.22
N ASN A 13 2.04 11.98 -4.41
CA ASN A 13 2.45 13.36 -4.69
C ASN A 13 3.86 13.70 -4.15
N GLU A 14 4.83 12.79 -4.39
CA GLU A 14 6.23 12.90 -3.95
C GLU A 14 6.44 12.94 -2.41
N ARG A 15 5.39 12.69 -1.62
CA ARG A 15 5.46 12.62 -0.16
C ARG A 15 5.39 11.19 0.34
N VAL A 16 6.11 10.91 1.43
CA VAL A 16 6.19 9.58 2.05
C VAL A 16 5.48 9.59 3.40
N TYR A 17 4.50 8.72 3.58
CA TYR A 17 3.70 8.61 4.79
C TYR A 17 3.85 7.25 5.48
N ASN A 18 3.63 7.25 6.79
CA ASN A 18 3.42 6.04 7.56
C ASN A 18 1.97 5.57 7.35
N VAL A 19 1.76 4.55 6.53
CA VAL A 19 0.42 4.00 6.30
C VAL A 19 0.13 2.92 7.34
N LEU A 20 -1.11 2.88 7.83
CA LEU A 20 -1.57 1.92 8.81
C LEU A 20 -2.41 0.84 8.14
N GLN A 21 -3.36 1.26 7.31
CA GLN A 21 -4.21 0.35 6.56
C GLN A 21 -4.74 1.01 5.29
N ILE A 22 -5.14 0.19 4.34
CA ILE A 22 -5.85 0.63 3.14
C ILE A 22 -7.14 -0.16 2.94
N MET A 23 -8.12 0.46 2.28
CA MET A 23 -9.25 -0.23 1.66
C MET A 23 -9.18 -0.03 0.15
N ILE A 24 -9.40 -1.10 -0.59
CA ILE A 24 -9.36 -1.07 -2.06
C ILE A 24 -10.79 -1.21 -2.58
N ASP A 25 -11.16 -0.28 -3.45
CA ASP A 25 -12.39 -0.30 -4.22
C ASP A 25 -12.06 -0.71 -5.66
N PHE A 26 -12.67 -1.78 -6.16
CA PHE A 26 -12.37 -2.35 -7.47
C PHE A 26 -13.41 -1.91 -8.51
N ALA A 27 -12.97 -1.65 -9.74
CA ALA A 27 -13.87 -1.21 -10.81
C ALA A 27 -14.72 -2.37 -11.36
N GLY A 28 -16.04 -2.18 -11.35
CA GLY A 28 -17.02 -2.78 -12.28
C GLY A 28 -17.14 -4.32 -12.27
N PRO A 29 -18.13 -4.88 -13.00
CA PRO A 29 -18.21 -6.32 -13.18
C PRO A 29 -16.94 -6.82 -13.87
N LEU A 30 -16.35 -7.88 -13.33
CA LEU A 30 -15.24 -8.58 -13.95
C LEU A 30 -15.71 -9.09 -15.31
N GLU A 31 -15.08 -8.62 -16.39
CA GLU A 31 -15.17 -9.37 -17.64
C GLU A 31 -14.54 -10.75 -17.40
N GLU A 32 -15.16 -11.79 -17.94
CA GLU A 32 -14.80 -13.17 -17.66
C GLU A 32 -13.33 -13.42 -18.07
N GLY A 33 -12.47 -13.63 -17.07
CA GLY A 33 -11.04 -13.87 -17.25
C GLY A 33 -10.12 -12.68 -16.93
N GLU A 34 -10.63 -11.47 -16.67
CA GLU A 34 -9.78 -10.36 -16.20
C GLU A 34 -9.68 -10.31 -14.66
N PRO A 35 -8.49 -10.07 -14.09
CA PRO A 35 -8.38 -9.81 -12.66
C PRO A 35 -9.02 -8.46 -12.30
N PRO A 36 -9.65 -8.34 -11.11
CA PRO A 36 -10.22 -7.08 -10.64
C PRO A 36 -9.17 -5.98 -10.62
N LYS A 37 -9.44 -4.89 -11.34
CA LYS A 37 -8.57 -3.71 -11.36
C LYS A 37 -8.95 -2.76 -10.23
N PRO A 38 -8.01 -2.37 -9.34
CA PRO A 38 -8.29 -1.42 -8.28
C PRO A 38 -8.57 -0.04 -8.89
N LYS A 39 -9.66 0.60 -8.46
CA LYS A 39 -10.11 1.92 -8.92
C LYS A 39 -9.69 3.01 -7.94
N PHE A 40 -10.05 2.83 -6.67
CA PHE A 40 -9.75 3.78 -5.61
C PHE A 40 -9.13 3.08 -4.41
N ILE A 41 -8.32 3.83 -3.67
CA ILE A 41 -7.78 3.42 -2.39
C ILE A 41 -8.19 4.45 -1.34
N ASP A 42 -8.78 3.99 -0.24
CA ASP A 42 -8.88 4.76 1.00
C ASP A 42 -7.70 4.36 1.90
N ALA A 43 -6.78 5.29 2.15
CA ALA A 43 -5.62 5.07 3.00
C ALA A 43 -5.79 5.77 4.35
N VAL A 44 -5.47 5.04 5.42
CA VAL A 44 -5.30 5.61 6.77
C VAL A 44 -3.81 5.71 7.06
N TYR A 45 -3.34 6.91 7.37
CA TYR A 45 -1.91 7.19 7.54
C TYR A 45 -1.65 8.17 8.69
N ILE A 46 -0.41 8.20 9.16
CA ILE A 46 0.09 9.19 10.12
C ILE A 46 0.84 10.27 9.34
N ASP A 47 0.47 11.52 9.55
CA ASP A 47 1.13 12.68 8.95
C ASP A 47 2.39 13.13 9.72
N GLU A 48 2.97 14.26 9.30
CA GLU A 48 4.20 14.82 9.87
C GLU A 48 4.04 15.25 11.34
N ASP A 49 2.83 15.63 11.76
CA ASP A 49 2.51 16.04 13.12
C ASP A 49 2.16 14.86 14.03
N GLY A 50 2.23 13.62 13.51
CA GLY A 50 1.86 12.42 14.25
C GLY A 50 0.34 12.19 14.32
N THR A 51 -0.45 12.91 13.51
CA THR A 51 -1.92 12.81 13.50
C THR A 51 -2.37 11.74 12.51
N ILE A 52 -3.39 10.96 12.91
CA ILE A 52 -4.03 9.98 12.02
C ILE A 52 -4.97 10.71 11.06
N LYS A 53 -4.73 10.56 9.76
CA LYS A 53 -5.52 11.12 8.67
C LYS A 53 -5.99 10.02 7.70
N THR A 54 -7.00 10.37 6.91
CA THR A 54 -7.54 9.52 5.85
C THR A 54 -7.47 10.23 4.51
N MET A 55 -7.14 9.50 3.44
CA MET A 55 -7.11 10.02 2.07
C MET A 55 -7.77 9.01 1.14
N ARG A 56 -8.51 9.51 0.16
CA ARG A 56 -9.05 8.72 -0.94
C ARG A 56 -8.55 9.28 -2.26
N ASP A 57 -7.98 8.43 -3.11
CA ASP A 57 -7.58 8.81 -4.47
C ASP A 57 -7.63 7.59 -5.40
N GLU A 58 -7.43 7.82 -6.70
CA GLU A 58 -7.32 6.76 -7.69
C GLU A 58 -6.13 5.85 -7.37
N ALA A 59 -6.31 4.53 -7.55
CA ALA A 59 -5.33 3.54 -7.11
C ALA A 59 -3.95 3.72 -7.76
N TRP A 60 -3.89 4.29 -8.98
CA TRP A 60 -2.64 4.52 -9.71
C TRP A 60 -1.79 5.65 -9.11
N CYS A 61 -2.36 6.50 -8.25
CA CYS A 61 -1.64 7.58 -7.57
C CYS A 61 -0.73 7.09 -6.44
N PHE A 62 -0.93 5.86 -5.96
CA PHE A 62 -0.26 5.32 -4.79
C PHE A 62 0.89 4.38 -5.16
N GLN A 63 2.00 4.49 -4.43
CA GLN A 63 3.03 3.45 -4.37
C GLN A 63 3.23 3.00 -2.93
N PHE A 64 3.40 1.69 -2.74
CA PHE A 64 3.65 1.11 -1.41
C PHE A 64 5.01 0.42 -1.39
N VAL A 65 5.88 0.86 -0.49
CA VAL A 65 7.25 0.33 -0.36
C VAL A 65 7.40 -0.33 1.00
N ARG A 66 7.87 -1.58 1.03
CA ARG A 66 8.10 -2.30 2.29
C ARG A 66 9.20 -1.59 3.09
N ARG A 67 9.02 -1.46 4.40
CA ARG A 67 10.04 -0.95 5.32
C ARG A 67 11.21 -1.95 5.33
N ASN A 68 12.44 -1.45 5.27
CA ASN A 68 13.69 -2.23 5.21
C ASN A 68 14.02 -3.08 6.47
N GLY A 69 13.03 -3.45 7.29
CA GLY A 69 13.17 -4.34 8.45
C GLY A 69 12.21 -5.54 8.44
N GLY A 70 11.38 -5.69 7.41
CA GLY A 70 10.43 -6.81 7.30
C GLY A 70 11.11 -8.04 6.71
N ALA A 71 11.70 -8.88 7.58
CA ALA A 71 12.21 -10.23 7.31
C ALA A 71 12.61 -10.49 5.84
N ALA A 72 13.87 -10.20 5.51
CA ALA A 72 14.52 -10.95 4.45
C ALA A 72 14.50 -12.42 4.89
N ASP A 73 13.71 -13.26 4.22
CA ASP A 73 13.98 -14.69 4.20
C ASP A 73 15.37 -14.86 3.60
N GLY A 74 16.36 -14.92 4.50
CA GLY A 74 17.76 -15.12 4.18
C GLY A 74 17.96 -16.47 3.54
N LYS A 75 17.82 -16.54 2.21
CA LYS A 75 18.61 -17.45 1.40
C LYS A 75 19.89 -16.73 0.99
N THR A 76 20.86 -16.70 1.89
CA THR A 76 22.26 -16.53 1.53
C THR A 76 22.70 -17.80 0.81
N ASN A 77 22.71 -17.76 -0.52
CA ASN A 77 23.34 -18.80 -1.32
C ASN A 77 24.86 -18.61 -1.21
N ASN A 78 25.47 -19.26 -0.21
CA ASN A 78 26.91 -19.35 -0.12
C ASN A 78 27.38 -20.44 -1.10
N ASN A 79 27.82 -20.04 -2.28
CA ASN A 79 28.73 -20.87 -3.06
C ASN A 79 30.14 -20.30 -2.92
N ALA A 80 31.00 -21.10 -2.29
CA ALA A 80 32.43 -20.96 -2.20
C ALA A 80 33.11 -21.25 -3.55
#